data_AF-A0A9D2I5L2-F1
#
_entry.id   AF-A0A9D2I5L2-F1
#
_cell.length_a   1.000
_cell.length_b   1.000
_cell.length_c   1.000
_cell.angle_alpha   90.00
_cell.angle_beta   90.00
_cell.angle_gamma   90.00
#
_symmetry.space_group_name_H-M   'P 1'
#
loop_
_entity.id
_entity.type
_entity.pdbx_description
1 polymer ?
#
loop_
_entity_poly.entity_id
_entity_poly.type
_entity_poly.pdbx_seq_one_letter_code
_entity_poly.pdbx_strand_id
1 'polypeptide(L)'
;MTRIELDEGYYINTDAMNYTLKRKQIRRADDGSEREVEKVIGHYGTLIKAIRAAAEVSATEKTKSICLKVNEYLEGLNAAVKKACEALTEKKEGRTSEK
;
A
#
# COMPACT_ATOMS: atom_id res chain seq x y z
N MET A 1 10.30 10.97 9.57
CA MET A 1 9.83 9.87 8.71
C MET A 1 8.31 9.90 8.75
N THR A 2 7.65 9.93 7.60
CA THR A 2 6.18 9.99 7.51
C THR A 2 5.66 8.60 7.17
N ARG A 3 4.55 8.19 7.78
CA ARG A 3 3.90 6.90 7.51
C ARG A 3 2.58 7.15 6.79
N ILE A 4 2.38 6.44 5.69
CA ILE A 4 1.15 6.46 4.88
C ILE A 4 0.51 5.08 5.02
N GLU A 5 -0.60 5.00 5.76
CA GLU A 5 -1.37 3.75 5.90
C GLU A 5 -2.09 3.42 4.59
N LEU A 6 -2.11 2.14 4.26
CA LEU A 6 -2.88 1.55 3.18
C LEU A 6 -3.81 0.47 3.79
N ASP A 7 -4.69 -0.11 2.97
CA ASP A 7 -5.59 -1.16 3.43
C ASP A 7 -4.83 -2.45 3.82
N GLU A 8 -5.50 -3.35 4.55
CA GLU A 8 -5.05 -4.73 4.82
C GLU A 8 -3.68 -4.85 5.51
N GLY A 9 -3.36 -3.84 6.33
CA GLY A 9 -2.13 -3.80 7.13
C GLY A 9 -0.89 -3.39 6.32
N TYR A 10 -1.05 -2.97 5.07
CA TYR A 10 0.02 -2.38 4.27
C TYR A 10 0.23 -0.92 4.64
N TYR A 11 1.47 -0.44 4.57
CA TYR A 11 1.79 0.96 4.79
C TYR A 11 3.13 1.33 4.16
N ILE A 12 3.32 2.62 3.87
CA ILE A 12 4.54 3.15 3.25
C ILE A 12 5.21 4.08 4.25
N ASN A 13 6.46 3.79 4.60
CA ASN A 13 7.32 4.72 5.31
C ASN A 13 8.09 5.57 4.29
N THR A 14 8.02 6.88 4.44
CA THR A 14 8.74 7.84 3.60
C THR A 14 9.95 8.37 4.36
N ASP A 15 11.13 8.20 3.78
CA ASP A 15 12.36 8.87 4.18
C ASP A 15 12.83 9.83 3.09
N ALA A 16 13.96 10.50 3.30
CA ALA A 16 14.47 11.51 2.38
C ALA A 16 14.87 10.95 1.00
N MET A 17 15.05 9.63 0.88
CA MET A 17 15.53 8.97 -0.33
C MET A 17 14.51 8.01 -0.95
N ASN A 18 13.63 7.39 -0.14
CA ASN A 18 12.82 6.27 -0.57
C ASN A 18 11.42 6.24 0.06
N TYR A 19 10.55 5.54 -0.64
CA TYR A 19 9.23 5.08 -0.19
C TYR A 19 9.33 3.59 0.09
N THR A 20 9.36 3.20 1.36
CA THR A 20 9.50 1.80 1.78
C THR A 20 8.12 1.22 2.08
N LEU A 21 7.67 0.28 1.24
CA LEU A 21 6.43 -0.46 1.45
C LEU A 21 6.65 -1.60 2.45
N LYS A 22 5.79 -1.65 3.46
CA LYS A 22 5.78 -2.67 4.51
C LYS A 22 4.37 -3.20 4.72
N ARG A 23 4.27 -4.36 5.36
CA ARG A 23 3.02 -4.93 5.84
C ARG A 23 3.16 -5.45 7.26
N LYS A 24 2.15 -5.18 8.09
CA LYS A 24 1.95 -5.84 9.37
C LYS A 24 1.32 -7.21 9.14
N GLN A 25 1.93 -8.25 9.70
CA GLN A 25 1.38 -9.59 9.67
C GLN A 25 1.54 -10.23 11.04
N ILE A 26 0.54 -11.02 11.45
CA ILE A 26 0.65 -11.85 12.65
C ILE A 26 1.38 -13.13 12.25
N ARG A 27 2.50 -13.41 12.93
CA ARG A 27 3.24 -14.66 12.76
C ARG A 27 3.05 -15.49 14.01
N ARG A 28 2.62 -16.73 13.82
CA ARG A 28 2.58 -17.73 14.89
C ARG A 28 3.98 -18.32 15.04
N ALA A 29 4.51 -18.27 16.26
CA ALA A 29 5.75 -18.91 16.62
C ALA A 29 5.52 -20.39 16.98
N ASP A 30 6.60 -21.17 17.01
CA ASP A 30 6.55 -22.62 17.27
C ASP A 30 6.04 -22.95 18.68
N ASP A 31 6.13 -21.99 19.62
CA ASP A 31 5.57 -22.06 20.97
C ASP A 31 4.06 -21.75 21.04
N GLY A 32 3.41 -21.50 19.89
CA GLY A 32 1.99 -21.16 19.79
C GLY A 32 1.68 -19.68 20.06
N SER A 33 2.66 -18.87 20.45
CA SER A 33 2.47 -17.43 20.63
C SER A 33 2.32 -16.71 19.29
N GLU A 34 1.47 -15.68 19.26
CA GLU A 34 1.31 -14.81 18.11
C GLU A 34 2.10 -13.52 18.32
N ARG A 35 2.89 -13.13 17.32
CA ARG A 35 3.64 -11.86 17.33
C ARG A 35 3.34 -11.07 16.08
N GLU A 36 3.03 -9.79 16.25
CA GLU A 36 2.98 -8.86 15.13
C GLU A 36 4.40 -8.64 14.61
N VAL A 37 4.61 -8.91 13.33
CA VAL A 37 5.88 -8.69 12.65
C VAL A 37 5.67 -7.80 11.44
N GLU A 38 6.66 -6.96 11.17
CA GLU A 38 6.68 -6.10 9.99
C GLU A 38 7.50 -6.77 8.89
N LYS A 39 6.89 -6.95 7.72
CA LYS A 39 7.58 -7.45 6.53
C LYS A 39 7.82 -6.30 5.57
N VAL A 40 9.08 -6.08 5.19
CA VAL A 40 9.43 -5.17 4.10
C VAL A 40 9.11 -5.85 2.78
N ILE A 41 8.37 -5.15 1.92
CA ILE A 41 7.98 -5.64 0.59
C ILE A 41 8.93 -5.07 -0.47
N GLY A 42 9.29 -3.80 -0.35
CA GLY A 42 10.25 -3.19 -1.26
C GLY A 42 10.49 -1.71 -0.98
N HIS A 43 11.52 -1.18 -1.63
CA HIS A 43 11.88 0.23 -1.61
C HIS A 43 11.66 0.83 -3.00
N TYR A 44 11.04 2.00 -3.05
CA TYR A 44 10.65 2.63 -4.31
C TYR A 44 11.08 4.09 -4.33
N GLY A 45 11.59 4.54 -5.48
CA GLY A 45 12.03 5.93 -5.66
C GLY A 45 10.88 6.96 -5.79
N THR A 46 9.62 6.51 -5.93
CA THR A 46 8.46 7.40 -5.95
C THR A 46 7.26 6.79 -5.22
N LEU A 47 6.43 7.64 -4.62
CA LEU A 47 5.22 7.22 -3.89
C LEU A 47 4.27 6.41 -4.78
N ILE A 48 4.08 6.83 -6.04
CA ILE A 48 3.19 6.14 -6.99
C ILE A 48 3.66 4.72 -7.27
N LYS A 49 4.99 4.49 -7.39
CA LYS A 49 5.53 3.14 -7.59
C LYS A 49 5.28 2.26 -6.36
N ALA A 50 5.41 2.82 -5.15
CA ALA A 50 5.10 2.10 -3.91
C ALA A 50 3.61 1.77 -3.79
N ILE A 51 2.70 2.69 -4.15
CA ILE A 51 1.25 2.46 -4.14
C ILE A 51 0.86 1.40 -5.16
N ARG A 52 1.39 1.45 -6.38
CA ARG A 52 1.15 0.43 -7.41
C ARG A 52 1.57 -0.95 -6.93
N ALA A 53 2.78 -1.08 -6.39
CA ALA A 53 3.26 -2.35 -5.86
C ALA A 53 2.38 -2.89 -4.72
N ALA A 54 1.88 -2.02 -3.83
CA ALA A 54 0.96 -2.44 -2.77
C ALA A 54 -0.36 -3.00 -3.33
N ALA A 55 -0.93 -2.33 -4.33
CA ALA A 55 -2.15 -2.78 -4.99
C ALA A 55 -1.93 -4.10 -5.75
N GLU A 56 -0.77 -4.28 -6.40
CA GLU A 56 -0.43 -5.53 -7.09
C GLU A 56 -0.31 -6.72 -6.12
N VAL A 57 0.35 -6.51 -4.97
CA VAL A 57 0.47 -7.56 -3.94
C VAL A 57 -0.88 -7.89 -3.33
N SER A 58 -1.68 -6.88 -2.94
CA SER A 58 -3.03 -7.10 -2.39
C SER A 58 -3.95 -7.83 -3.40
N ALA A 59 -3.92 -7.43 -4.67
CA ALA A 59 -4.68 -8.10 -5.71
C ALA A 59 -4.26 -9.57 -5.87
N THR A 60 -2.95 -9.86 -5.91
CA THR A 60 -2.43 -11.24 -5.98
C THR A 60 -2.84 -12.09 -4.76
N GLU A 61 -2.92 -11.49 -3.58
CA GLU A 61 -3.37 -12.18 -2.38
C GLU A 61 -4.88 -12.44 -2.36
N LYS A 62 -5.69 -11.52 -2.87
CA LYS A 62 -7.15 -11.69 -3.02
C LYS A 62 -7.51 -12.69 -4.11
N THR A 63 -6.69 -12.78 -5.15
CA THR A 63 -6.90 -13.67 -6.31
C THR A 63 -6.18 -14.99 -6.18
N LYS A 64 -5.60 -15.32 -5.01
CA LYS A 64 -4.99 -16.63 -4.73
C LYS A 64 -5.91 -17.84 -5.00
N SER A 65 -7.19 -17.62 -5.31
CA SER A 65 -8.12 -18.64 -5.80
C SER A 65 -9.06 -18.16 -6.92
N ILE A 66 -8.72 -17.07 -7.64
CA ILE A 66 -9.55 -16.48 -8.70
C ILE A 66 -8.70 -16.28 -9.96
N CYS A 67 -9.07 -16.93 -11.06
CA CYS A 67 -8.49 -16.67 -12.38
C CYS A 67 -9.13 -15.40 -12.96
N LEU A 68 -8.42 -14.27 -12.91
CA LEU A 68 -8.85 -13.03 -13.56
C LEU A 68 -8.20 -12.87 -14.94
N LYS A 69 -8.91 -12.25 -15.89
CA LYS A 69 -8.27 -11.80 -17.13
C LYS A 69 -7.40 -10.59 -16.83
N VAL A 70 -6.26 -10.50 -17.52
CA VAL A 70 -5.27 -9.41 -17.33
C VAL A 70 -5.89 -8.02 -17.46
N ASN A 71 -6.87 -7.83 -18.33
CA ASN A 71 -7.55 -6.55 -18.50
C ASN A 71 -8.37 -6.14 -17.26
N GLU A 72 -9.08 -7.09 -16.63
CA GLU A 72 -9.87 -6.83 -15.42
C GLU A 72 -8.98 -6.44 -14.24
N TYR A 73 -7.80 -7.04 -14.16
CA TYR A 73 -6.78 -6.68 -13.18
C TYR A 73 -6.24 -5.25 -13.40
N LEU A 74 -5.91 -4.90 -14.65
CA LEU A 74 -5.39 -3.58 -15.00
C LEU A 74 -6.42 -2.48 -14.78
N GLU A 75 -7.70 -2.73 -15.06
CA GLU A 75 -8.80 -1.80 -14.77
C GLU A 75 -8.95 -1.54 -13.28
N GLY A 76 -8.95 -2.59 -12.45
CA GLY A 76 -9.01 -2.46 -11.00
C GLY A 76 -7.82 -1.69 -10.42
N LEU A 77 -6.60 -1.97 -10.91
CA LEU A 77 -5.38 -1.27 -10.50
C LEU A 77 -5.45 0.22 -10.87
N ASN A 78 -5.87 0.55 -12.09
CA ASN A 78 -5.98 1.94 -12.53
C ASN A 78 -7.05 2.71 -11.75
N ALA A 79 -8.18 2.09 -11.44
CA ALA A 79 -9.23 2.69 -10.62
C ALA A 79 -8.74 2.97 -9.18
N ALA A 80 -8.01 2.03 -8.58
CA ALA A 80 -7.43 2.21 -7.25
C ALA A 80 -6.38 3.33 -7.22
N VAL A 81 -5.48 3.37 -8.21
CA VAL A 81 -4.47 4.42 -8.34
C VAL A 81 -5.13 5.79 -8.55
N LYS A 82 -6.19 5.87 -9.36
CA LYS A 82 -6.93 7.12 -9.59
C LYS A 82 -7.53 7.66 -8.28
N LYS A 83 -8.24 6.82 -7.52
CA LYS A 83 -8.80 7.20 -6.21
C LYS A 83 -7.73 7.67 -5.22
N ALA A 84 -6.60 6.96 -5.18
CA ALA A 84 -5.48 7.33 -4.30
C ALA A 84 -4.87 8.70 -4.69
N CYS A 85 -4.74 8.99 -5.98
CA CYS A 85 -4.29 10.29 -6.47
C CYS A 85 -5.29 11.40 -6.13
N GLU A 86 -6.59 11.17 -6.32
CA GLU A 86 -7.65 12.14 -6.02
C GLU A 86 -7.67 12.52 -4.53
N ALA A 87 -7.58 11.53 -3.64
CA ALA A 87 -7.52 11.75 -2.19
C ALA A 87 -6.27 12.53 -1.74
N LEU A 88 -5.17 12.45 -2.51
CA LEU A 88 -3.95 13.22 -2.26
C LEU A 88 -4.08 14.68 -2.72
N THR A 89 -4.86 14.95 -3.76
CA THR A 89 -5.17 16.31 -4.23
C THR A 89 -6.14 17.05 -3.30
N GLU A 90 -7.20 16.40 -2.81
CA GLU A 90 -8.16 17.02 -1.87
C GLU A 90 -7.50 17.41 -0.53
N LYS A 91 -6.50 16.64 -0.06
CA LYS A 91 -5.71 16.99 1.13
C LYS A 91 -4.79 18.19 0.97
N LYS A 92 -4.49 18.63 -0.27
CA LYS A 92 -3.70 19.86 -0.51
C LYS A 92 -4.56 21.11 -0.46
N GLU A 93 -5.82 21.06 -0.89
CA GLU A 93 -6.71 22.22 -0.87
C GLU A 93 -7.20 22.56 0.55
N GLY A 94 -7.29 21.57 1.44
CA GLY A 94 -7.66 21.77 2.85
C GLY A 94 -6.59 22.41 3.76
N ARG A 95 -5.39 22.76 3.26
CA ARG A 95 -4.31 23.40 4.06
C ARG A 95 -4.06 24.87 3.73
N THR A 96 -4.88 25.48 2.87
CA THR A 96 -4.70 26.89 2.45
C THR A 96 -5.77 27.84 3.00
N SER A 97 -6.47 27.44 4.06
CA SER A 97 -7.41 28.32 4.77
C SER A 97 -7.31 28.13 6.27
N GLU A 98 -6.18 28.50 6.84
CA GLU A 98 -6.15 29.09 8.17
C GLU A 98 -5.04 30.15 8.19
N LYS A 99 -5.41 31.32 8.68
CA LYS A 99 -4.75 32.62 8.58
C LYS A 99 -3.44 32.70 9.35
#